data_AF-A0A6B3IU03-F1
#
_entry.id   AF-A0A6B3IU03-F1
#
_cell.length_a   1.000
_cell.length_b   1.000
_cell.length_c   1.000
_cell.angle_alpha   90.00
_cell.angle_beta   90.00
_cell.angle_gamma   90.00
#
_symmetry.space_group_name_H-M   'P 1'
#
loop_
_entity.id
_entity.type
_entity.pdbx_description
1 polymer ?
#
loop_
_entity_poly.entity_id
_entity_poly.type
_entity_poly.pdbx_seq_one_letter_code
_entity_poly.pdbx_strand_id
1 'polypeptide(L)'
;TDGVLRLHSSDVPGGVVSLRVDELAPHSGHGWAAYPAGVVWALREAGHPVTGADIALTSTVPTGAGLSSSAALEIVTALALNDLFQL
;
A
#
# COMPACT_ATOMS: atom_id res chain seq x y z
N THR A 1 5.05 10.43 12.44
CA THR A 1 3.99 10.51 11.40
C THR A 1 2.64 10.65 12.10
N ASP A 2 1.56 10.88 11.36
CA ASP A 2 0.21 11.12 11.87
C ASP A 2 -0.68 9.86 11.95
N GLY A 3 -0.13 8.67 11.70
CA GLY A 3 -0.87 7.42 11.74
C GLY A 3 -1.69 7.12 10.49
N VAL A 4 -1.58 7.93 9.42
CA VAL A 4 -2.40 7.79 8.21
C VAL A 4 -1.57 7.21 7.06
N LEU A 5 -2.15 6.23 6.36
CA LEU A 5 -1.69 5.73 5.07
C LEU A 5 -2.48 6.45 3.98
N ARG A 6 -1.82 7.30 3.19
CA ARG A 6 -2.42 7.98 2.03
C ARG A 6 -1.90 7.36 0.75
N LEU A 7 -2.81 6.96 -0.12
CA LEU A 7 -2.51 6.24 -1.33
C LEU A 7 -3.10 6.99 -2.52
N HIS A 8 -2.28 7.25 -3.53
CA HIS A 8 -2.70 7.85 -4.78
C HIS A 8 -2.14 7.06 -5.96
N SER A 9 -2.94 6.90 -7.02
CA SER A 9 -2.48 6.33 -8.30
C SER A 9 -2.80 7.29 -9.43
N SER A 10 -1.83 7.56 -10.31
CA SER A 10 -2.08 8.34 -11.53
C SER A 10 -2.93 7.59 -12.55
N ASP A 11 -2.97 6.26 -12.46
CA ASP A 11 -3.55 5.39 -13.47
C ASP A 11 -5.00 4.99 -13.13
N VAL A 12 -5.44 5.29 -11.90
CA VAL A 12 -6.78 4.99 -11.41
C VAL A 12 -7.48 6.28 -11.00
N PRO A 13 -8.65 6.62 -11.58
CA PRO A 13 -9.43 7.76 -11.12
C PRO A 13 -10.00 7.52 -9.72
N GLY A 14 -10.12 8.56 -8.90
CA GLY A 14 -10.69 8.46 -7.54
C GLY A 14 -9.97 9.26 -6.47
N GLY A 15 -8.82 9.88 -6.79
CA GLY A 15 -8.09 10.74 -5.85
C GLY A 15 -7.34 9.95 -4.77
N VAL A 16 -7.10 10.61 -3.63
CA VAL A 16 -6.33 10.02 -2.52
C VAL A 16 -7.23 9.16 -1.64
N VAL A 17 -6.83 7.90 -1.44
CA VAL A 17 -7.41 7.01 -0.44
C VAL A 17 -6.64 7.20 0.88
N SER A 18 -7.35 7.48 1.97
CA SER A 18 -6.74 7.65 3.30
C SER A 18 -7.25 6.58 4.26
N LEU A 19 -6.33 5.88 4.93
CA LEU A 19 -6.63 4.81 5.87
C LEU A 19 -5.86 5.03 7.17
N ARG A 20 -6.47 4.73 8.31
CA ARG A 20 -5.79 4.74 9.60
C ARG A 20 -5.03 3.44 9.81
N VAL A 21 -3.74 3.55 10.12
CA VAL A 21 -2.83 2.40 10.19
C VAL A 21 -3.12 1.49 11.39
N ASP A 22 -3.65 2.04 12.48
CA ASP A 22 -4.09 1.32 13.69
C ASP A 22 -5.44 0.60 13.51
N GLU A 23 -6.17 0.89 12.43
CA GLU A 23 -7.47 0.28 12.10
C GLU A 23 -7.38 -0.70 10.92
N LEU A 24 -6.17 -0.95 10.41
CA LEU A 24 -5.97 -1.90 9.31
C LEU A 24 -6.23 -3.33 9.77
N ALA A 25 -6.93 -4.07 8.93
CA ALA A 25 -7.29 -5.47 9.07
C ALA A 25 -7.23 -6.14 7.68
N PRO A 26 -7.30 -7.48 7.59
CA PRO A 26 -7.48 -8.15 6.31
C PRO A 26 -8.66 -7.54 5.54
N HIS A 27 -8.43 -7.24 4.26
CA HIS A 27 -9.37 -6.56 3.37
C HIS A 27 -9.67 -5.08 3.72
N SER A 28 -8.85 -4.42 4.54
CA SER A 28 -8.88 -2.95 4.65
C SER A 28 -8.52 -2.29 3.33
N GLY A 29 -9.22 -1.19 3.01
CA GLY A 29 -9.14 -0.56 1.71
C GLY A 29 -10.05 -1.22 0.67
N HIS A 30 -10.35 -0.52 -0.41
CA HIS A 30 -11.19 -1.02 -1.50
C HIS A 30 -10.41 -0.97 -2.82
N GLY A 31 -10.65 -1.95 -3.70
CA GLY A 31 -9.99 -2.02 -5.00
C GLY A 31 -8.47 -2.13 -4.88
N TRP A 32 -7.75 -1.36 -5.69
CA TRP A 32 -6.29 -1.41 -5.76
C TRP A 32 -5.60 -1.02 -4.43
N ALA A 33 -6.24 -0.16 -3.62
CA ALA A 33 -5.67 0.32 -2.36
C ALA A 33 -5.57 -0.78 -1.28
N ALA A 34 -6.32 -1.88 -1.45
CA ALA A 34 -6.25 -3.02 -0.53
C ALA A 34 -4.89 -3.72 -0.55
N TYR A 35 -4.17 -3.69 -1.68
CA TYR A 35 -2.83 -4.28 -1.81
C TYR A 35 -1.79 -3.59 -0.90
N PRO A 36 -1.52 -2.28 -1.05
CA PRO A 36 -0.58 -1.59 -0.15
C PRO A 36 -1.08 -1.55 1.29
N ALA A 37 -2.40 -1.46 1.53
CA ALA A 37 -2.95 -1.53 2.89
C ALA A 37 -2.68 -2.89 3.55
N GLY A 38 -2.82 -3.99 2.81
CA GLY A 38 -2.50 -5.34 3.26
C GLY A 38 -1.02 -5.51 3.59
N VAL A 39 -0.13 -4.91 2.82
CA VAL A 39 1.32 -4.91 3.13
C VAL A 39 1.60 -4.19 4.45
N VAL A 40 1.04 -3.00 4.66
CA VAL A 40 1.22 -2.25 5.91
C VAL A 40 0.66 -3.02 7.11
N TRP A 41 -0.52 -3.64 6.94
CA TRP A 41 -1.10 -4.51 7.96
C TRP A 41 -0.16 -5.68 8.29
N ALA A 42 0.32 -6.41 7.29
CA ALA A 42 1.19 -7.58 7.49
C ALA A 42 2.51 -7.22 8.16
N LEU A 43 3.13 -6.09 7.80
CA LEU A 43 4.35 -5.61 8.45
C LEU A 43 4.13 -5.29 9.93
N ARG A 44 2.97 -4.72 10.28
CA ARG A 44 2.61 -4.43 11.67
C ARG A 44 2.35 -5.69 12.47
N GLU A 45 1.66 -6.67 11.90
CA GLU A 45 1.46 -7.99 12.53
C GLU A 45 2.80 -8.70 12.77
N ALA A 46 3.79 -8.49 11.90
CA ALA A 46 5.16 -8.97 12.08
C ALA A 46 5.98 -8.18 13.13
N GLY A 47 5.40 -7.16 13.77
CA GLY A 47 6.04 -6.38 14.83
C GLY A 47 6.83 -5.16 14.36
N HIS A 48 6.78 -4.82 13.06
CA HIS A 48 7.46 -3.62 12.55
C HIS A 48 6.68 -2.34 12.90
N PRO A 49 7.36 -1.27 13.36
CA PRO A 49 6.71 -0.05 13.83
C PRO A 49 6.33 0.89 12.67
N VAL A 50 5.58 0.39 11.68
CA VAL A 50 5.08 1.20 10.57
C VAL A 50 3.99 2.14 11.07
N THR A 51 4.18 3.46 10.91
CA THR A 51 3.36 4.50 11.57
C THR A 51 2.55 5.38 10.62
N GLY A 52 2.47 5.05 9.32
CA GLY A 52 1.82 5.87 8.29
C GLY A 52 2.79 6.29 7.19
N ALA A 53 2.27 6.54 5.99
CA ALA A 53 3.05 6.92 4.82
C ALA A 53 2.16 7.54 3.76
N ASP A 54 2.72 8.43 2.95
CA ASP A 54 2.09 8.92 1.74
C ASP A 54 2.75 8.24 0.54
N ILE A 55 1.98 7.50 -0.25
CA ILE A 55 2.46 6.69 -1.37
C ILE A 55 1.73 7.12 -2.65
N ALA A 56 2.51 7.59 -3.62
CA ALA A 56 2.04 7.89 -4.97
C ALA A 56 2.57 6.84 -5.95
N LEU A 57 1.68 6.26 -6.76
CA LEU A 57 1.97 5.12 -7.63
C LEU A 57 1.62 5.45 -9.08
N THR A 58 2.48 4.98 -9.98
CA THR A 58 2.21 4.83 -11.41
C THR A 58 2.76 3.48 -11.86
N SER A 59 2.08 2.85 -12.81
CA SER A 59 2.40 1.51 -13.30
C SER A 59 2.33 1.48 -14.82
N THR A 60 3.37 0.92 -15.43
CA THR A 60 3.36 0.52 -16.84
C THR A 60 2.96 -0.94 -17.02
N VAL A 61 2.65 -1.67 -15.93
CA VAL A 61 2.20 -3.06 -15.99
C VAL A 61 0.71 -3.09 -16.35
N PRO A 62 0.32 -3.71 -17.48
CA PRO A 62 -1.07 -3.74 -17.91
C PRO A 62 -1.96 -4.49 -16.91
N THR A 63 -3.07 -3.89 -16.51
CA THR A 63 -4.07 -4.53 -15.66
C THR A 63 -4.71 -5.71 -16.38
N GLY A 64 -4.83 -6.86 -15.70
CA GLY A 64 -5.55 -8.03 -16.23
C GLY A 64 -4.82 -8.82 -17.31
N ALA A 65 -3.57 -8.47 -17.64
CA ALA A 65 -2.77 -9.20 -18.63
C ALA A 65 -2.15 -10.52 -18.13
N GLY A 66 -2.48 -10.95 -16.91
CA GLY A 66 -1.87 -12.14 -16.28
C GLY A 66 -0.40 -11.96 -15.88
N LEU A 67 0.09 -10.72 -15.83
CA LEU A 67 1.48 -10.38 -15.49
C LEU A 67 1.69 -10.04 -14.00
N SER A 68 0.81 -10.53 -13.13
CA SER A 68 0.92 -10.34 -11.67
C SER A 68 1.00 -8.88 -11.21
N SER A 69 0.17 -8.00 -11.77
CA SER A 69 0.13 -6.58 -11.39
C SER A 69 -0.15 -6.34 -9.90
N SER A 70 -0.89 -7.25 -9.25
CA SER A 70 -1.11 -7.22 -7.79
C SER A 70 0.17 -7.48 -7.00
N ALA A 71 0.92 -8.52 -7.37
CA ALA A 71 2.16 -8.88 -6.69
C ALA A 71 3.24 -7.79 -6.89
N ALA A 72 3.30 -7.18 -8.08
CA ALA A 72 4.18 -6.05 -8.33
C ALA A 72 3.88 -4.87 -7.40
N LEU A 73 2.59 -4.56 -7.20
CA LEU A 73 2.15 -3.49 -6.30
C LEU A 73 2.45 -3.79 -4.83
N GLU A 74 2.26 -5.03 -4.38
CA GLU A 74 2.60 -5.46 -3.03
C GLU A 74 4.11 -5.38 -2.78
N ILE A 75 4.93 -5.92 -3.69
CA ILE A 75 6.39 -5.94 -3.56
C ILE A 75 6.98 -4.53 -3.57
N VAL A 76 6.56 -3.66 -4.49
CA VAL A 76 7.09 -2.29 -4.53
C VAL A 76 6.71 -1.51 -3.28
N THR A 77 5.50 -1.74 -2.75
CA THR A 77 5.07 -1.14 -1.47
C THR A 77 5.94 -1.63 -0.32
N ALA A 78 6.15 -2.95 -0.22
CA ALA A 78 6.98 -3.53 0.84
C ALA A 78 8.42 -3.00 0.78
N LEU A 79 9.00 -2.93 -0.42
CA LEU A 79 10.35 -2.41 -0.62
C LEU A 79 10.46 -0.92 -0.25
N ALA A 80 9.49 -0.10 -0.65
CA ALA A 80 9.46 1.31 -0.29
C ALA A 80 9.33 1.52 1.22
N LEU A 81 8.50 0.73 1.89
CA LEU A 81 8.34 0.79 3.35
C LEU A 81 9.58 0.26 4.08
N ASN A 82 10.23 -0.78 3.54
CA ASN A 82 11.49 -1.28 4.07
C ASN A 82 12.55 -0.19 4.07
N ASP A 83 12.68 0.55 2.98
CA ASP A 83 13.63 1.67 2.88
C ASP A 83 13.21 2.84 3.78
N LEU A 84 11.93 3.22 3.77
CA LEU A 84 11.44 4.35 4.58
C LEU A 84 11.60 4.11 6.10
N PHE A 85 11.37 2.89 6.55
CA PHE A 85 11.40 2.53 7.98
C PHE A 85 12.65 1.76 8.41
N GLN A 86 13.57 1.47 7.48
CA GLN A 86 14.80 0.69 7.72
C GLN A 86 14.51 -0.65 8.42
N LEU A 87 13.60 -1.43 7.83
CA LEU A 87 13.10 -2.70 8.35
C LEU A 87 14.10 -3.86 8.18
#